data_AF-A0A932DJ79-F1
#
_entry.id   AF-A0A932DJ79-F1
#
_cell.length_a   1.000
_cell.length_b   1.000
_cell.length_c   1.000
_cell.angle_alpha   90.00
_cell.angle_beta   90.00
_cell.angle_gamma   90.00
#
_symmetry.space_group_name_H-M   'P 1'
#
loop_
_entity.id
_entity.type
_entity.pdbx_description
1 polymer ?
#
loop_
_entity_poly.entity_id
_entity_poly.type
_entity_poly.pdbx_seq_one_letter_code
_entity_poly.pdbx_strand_id
1 'polypeptide(L)'
;MNPTDLVLVALMPSRRDLEIARVLGWYRIPYKKAPKTISVDRLALYQTARFGDEKWAIHYTAPVLGHELVTRAELLRTEVDHPRAGEQYFKIQIGPLEKLPRSIPSLRWRRITFFYTTGERLLAATEINDLIVGSEERELLWTALKERGLRAERNYEAGKNVVVDFALLCQLGTLGVLLGQPAAPPKLKEPGEWRYVTVAESAVKDDLPAVLRDIERAVRQMGGQGAK
;
A
#
# COMPACT_ATOMS: atom_id res chain seq x y z
N MET A 1 20.32 0.01 -10.07
CA MET A 1 18.92 -0.45 -9.86
C MET A 1 18.50 -1.35 -11.01
N ASN A 2 18.03 -2.57 -10.72
CA ASN A 2 17.48 -3.52 -11.68
C ASN A 2 15.93 -3.50 -11.66
N PRO A 3 15.27 -3.83 -12.79
CA PRO A 3 13.80 -3.91 -12.86
C PRO A 3 13.17 -4.95 -11.91
N THR A 4 13.86 -6.06 -11.68
CA THR A 4 13.37 -7.19 -10.86
C THR A 4 13.55 -7.00 -9.36
N ASP A 5 14.23 -5.92 -8.94
CA ASP A 5 14.51 -5.70 -7.53
C ASP A 5 13.21 -5.53 -6.74
N LEU A 6 13.09 -6.22 -5.61
CA LEU A 6 12.07 -5.98 -4.62
C LEU A 6 12.40 -4.69 -3.87
N VAL A 7 11.53 -3.70 -3.98
CA VAL A 7 11.74 -2.37 -3.39
C VAL A 7 10.77 -2.14 -2.24
N LEU A 8 11.29 -1.76 -1.09
CA LEU A 8 10.48 -1.24 0.01
C LEU A 8 10.44 0.28 -0.07
N VAL A 9 9.25 0.84 -0.28
CA VAL A 9 9.02 2.27 -0.08
C VAL A 9 8.90 2.53 1.42
N ALA A 10 9.81 3.33 1.96
CA ALA A 10 9.96 3.59 3.37
C ALA A 10 9.88 5.08 3.69
N LEU A 11 9.27 5.41 4.83
CA LEU A 11 9.12 6.80 5.27
C LEU A 11 10.45 7.41 5.69
N MET A 12 10.80 8.57 5.16
CA MET A 12 11.92 9.38 5.64
C MET A 12 11.38 10.53 6.49
N PRO A 13 11.44 10.44 7.84
CA PRO A 13 10.71 11.35 8.71
C PRO A 13 11.40 12.70 8.93
N SER A 14 12.72 12.82 8.73
CA SER A 14 13.42 14.11 8.89
C SER A 14 14.73 14.19 8.11
N ARG A 15 15.25 15.40 7.91
CA ARG A 15 16.56 15.65 7.28
C ARG A 15 17.72 15.01 8.05
N ARG A 16 17.64 15.00 9.39
CA ARG A 16 18.62 14.30 10.25
C ARG A 16 18.67 12.80 9.94
N ASP A 17 17.52 12.19 9.69
CA ASP A 17 17.44 10.77 9.35
C ASP A 17 17.99 10.47 7.97
N LEU A 18 17.77 11.37 7.01
CA LEU A 18 18.38 11.26 5.67
C LEU A 18 19.90 11.40 5.75
N GLU A 19 20.40 12.30 6.60
CA GLU A 19 21.83 12.48 6.81
C GLU A 19 22.48 11.28 7.49
N ILE A 20 21.81 10.68 8.49
CA ILE A 20 22.22 9.39 9.06
C ILE A 20 22.31 8.32 7.97
N ALA A 21 21.28 8.20 7.12
CA ALA A 21 21.28 7.25 6.01
C ALA A 21 22.44 7.49 5.04
N ARG A 22 22.71 8.76 4.71
CA ARG A 22 23.78 9.16 3.79
C ARG A 22 25.18 8.93 4.34
N VAL A 23 25.41 9.28 5.60
CA VAL A 23 26.76 9.33 6.22
C VAL A 23 27.09 8.04 6.93
N LEU A 24 26.13 7.45 7.65
CA LEU A 24 26.34 6.25 8.45
C LEU A 24 25.93 4.96 7.73
N GLY A 25 25.27 5.05 6.57
CA GLY A 25 24.95 3.88 5.73
C GLY A 25 23.89 2.96 6.33
N TRP A 26 22.93 3.50 7.09
CA TRP A 26 21.82 2.71 7.61
C TRP A 26 20.50 3.47 7.71
N TYR A 27 19.41 2.73 7.61
CA TYR A 27 18.04 3.18 7.86
C TYR A 27 17.40 2.33 8.98
N ARG A 28 16.43 2.88 9.72
CA ARG A 28 15.79 2.15 10.83
C ARG A 28 14.30 1.94 10.62
N ILE A 29 13.82 0.75 10.97
CA ILE A 29 12.40 0.39 10.99
C ILE A 29 12.03 -0.02 12.41
N PRO A 30 11.06 0.63 13.08
CA PRO A 30 10.59 0.18 14.40
C PRO A 30 10.05 -1.25 14.32
N TYR A 31 10.52 -2.17 15.17
CA TYR A 31 10.15 -3.59 15.12
C TYR A 31 8.63 -3.81 15.13
N LYS A 32 7.93 -3.12 16.05
CA LYS A 32 6.46 -3.19 16.20
C LYS A 32 5.66 -2.70 14.97
N LYS A 33 6.32 -2.00 14.03
CA LYS A 33 5.70 -1.43 12.83
C LYS A 33 6.35 -1.95 11.55
N ALA A 34 7.24 -2.94 11.66
CA ALA A 34 7.93 -3.47 10.51
C ALA A 34 6.95 -4.16 9.55
N PRO A 35 7.19 -4.07 8.24
CA PRO A 35 6.44 -4.87 7.28
C PRO A 35 6.78 -6.36 7.46
N LYS A 36 5.98 -7.25 6.84
CA LYS A 36 6.17 -8.71 6.97
C LYS A 36 7.58 -9.19 6.62
N THR A 37 8.24 -8.51 5.69
CA THR A 37 9.57 -8.84 5.17
C THR A 37 10.40 -7.57 5.06
N ILE A 38 11.61 -7.59 5.62
CA ILE A 38 12.58 -6.50 5.49
C ILE A 38 13.78 -6.88 4.62
N SER A 39 13.89 -8.15 4.26
CA SER A 39 14.81 -8.66 3.24
C SER A 39 14.30 -8.25 1.87
N VAL A 40 14.72 -7.07 1.44
CA VAL A 40 14.41 -6.47 0.13
C VAL A 40 15.72 -6.07 -0.52
N ASP A 41 15.72 -5.86 -1.83
CA ASP A 41 16.95 -5.52 -2.55
C ASP A 41 17.29 -4.03 -2.40
N ARG A 42 16.27 -3.17 -2.20
CA ARG A 42 16.46 -1.71 -2.15
C ARG A 42 15.40 -0.99 -1.32
N LEU A 43 15.79 0.14 -0.75
CA LEU A 43 14.87 1.12 -0.17
C LEU A 43 14.60 2.27 -1.14
N ALA A 44 13.35 2.72 -1.20
CA ALA A 44 12.96 3.99 -1.81
C ALA A 44 12.43 4.93 -0.71
N LEU A 45 13.04 6.10 -0.54
CA LEU A 45 12.88 6.92 0.66
C LEU A 45 11.88 8.05 0.40
N TYR A 46 10.65 7.89 0.91
CA TYR A 46 9.57 8.88 0.79
C TYR A 46 9.70 9.99 1.83
N GLN A 47 10.00 11.20 1.37
CA GLN A 47 10.24 12.37 2.21
C GLN A 47 8.94 12.97 2.73
N THR A 48 8.86 13.22 4.04
CA THR A 48 7.67 13.81 4.67
C THR A 48 7.57 15.33 4.50
N ALA A 49 6.51 15.95 5.05
CA ALA A 49 6.33 17.40 5.09
C ALA A 49 7.53 18.18 5.66
N ARG A 50 8.37 17.56 6.49
CA ARG A 50 9.57 18.17 7.10
C ARG A 50 10.70 18.48 6.11
N PHE A 51 10.56 18.10 4.84
CA PHE A 51 11.57 18.31 3.80
C PHE A 51 11.42 19.63 3.01
N GLY A 52 10.37 20.42 3.25
CA GLY A 52 10.20 21.71 2.57
C GLY A 52 9.87 21.50 1.09
N ASP A 53 10.68 22.04 0.19
CA ASP A 53 10.44 21.95 -1.25
C ASP A 53 10.58 20.52 -1.80
N GLU A 54 11.35 19.67 -1.12
CA GLU A 54 11.50 18.24 -1.47
C GLU A 54 10.50 17.33 -0.72
N LYS A 55 9.45 17.90 -0.11
CA LYS A 55 8.45 17.13 0.63
C LYS A 55 7.59 16.27 -0.29
N TRP A 56 7.02 15.23 0.29
CA TRP A 56 6.01 14.37 -0.32
C TRP A 56 6.47 13.74 -1.62
N ALA A 57 7.72 13.31 -1.68
CA ALA A 57 8.30 12.72 -2.86
C ALA A 57 9.40 11.72 -2.50
N ILE A 58 9.67 10.79 -3.41
CA ILE A 58 10.88 9.96 -3.36
C ILE A 58 11.94 10.64 -4.22
N HIS A 59 13.05 10.99 -3.60
CA HIS A 59 14.22 11.55 -4.28
C HIS A 59 15.40 10.58 -4.31
N TYR A 60 15.46 9.66 -3.34
CA TYR A 60 16.60 8.81 -3.11
C TYR A 60 16.19 7.36 -2.98
N THR A 61 17.06 6.49 -3.49
CA THR A 61 17.01 5.05 -3.27
C THR A 61 18.35 4.56 -2.75
N ALA A 62 18.39 3.40 -2.09
CA ALA A 62 19.66 2.82 -1.64
C ALA A 62 19.58 1.30 -1.61
N PRO A 63 20.57 0.58 -2.17
CA PRO A 63 20.60 -0.88 -2.13
C PRO A 63 20.69 -1.34 -0.68
N VAL A 64 19.98 -2.40 -0.33
CA VAL A 64 20.04 -3.01 1.01
C VAL A 64 21.19 -4.01 1.02
N LEU A 65 22.05 -3.89 2.03
CA LEU A 65 23.24 -4.72 2.21
C LEU A 65 23.05 -5.76 3.32
N GLY A 66 22.05 -5.56 4.18
CA GLY A 66 21.75 -6.45 5.29
C GLY A 66 20.76 -5.83 6.27
N HIS A 67 20.44 -6.57 7.32
CA HIS A 67 19.72 -6.04 8.47
C HIS A 67 20.15 -6.72 9.76
N GLU A 68 20.06 -6.00 10.87
CA GLU A 68 20.24 -6.53 12.23
C GLU A 68 19.17 -5.97 13.17
N LEU A 69 18.90 -6.68 14.26
CA LEU A 69 17.96 -6.24 15.30
C LEU A 69 18.74 -5.58 16.44
N VAL A 70 18.41 -4.33 16.74
CA VAL A 70 19.10 -3.51 17.74
C VAL A 70 18.09 -2.67 18.53
N THR A 71 18.51 -2.12 19.65
CA THR A 71 17.74 -1.16 20.44
C THR A 71 17.93 0.27 19.93
N ARG A 72 17.02 1.16 20.31
CA ARG A 72 17.16 2.59 20.00
C ARG A 72 18.41 3.20 20.63
N ALA A 73 18.77 2.80 21.85
CA ALA A 73 19.97 3.29 22.53
C ALA A 73 21.25 2.94 21.77
N GLU A 74 21.32 1.73 21.21
CA GLU A 74 22.45 1.28 20.39
C GLU A 74 22.54 2.05 19.06
N LEU A 75 21.40 2.35 18.44
CA LEU A 75 21.31 3.12 17.19
C LEU A 75 21.63 4.60 17.34
N LEU A 76 21.10 5.21 18.40
CA LEU A 76 21.15 6.65 18.64
C LEU A 76 21.83 6.88 19.99
N ARG A 77 23.16 6.73 20.01
CA ARG A 77 23.99 6.80 21.23
C ARG A 77 23.87 8.11 22.01
N THR A 78 23.37 9.18 21.40
CA THR A 78 23.10 10.46 22.07
C THR A 78 21.71 10.53 22.72
N GLU A 79 20.88 9.50 22.58
CA GLU A 79 19.48 9.45 23.06
C GLU A 79 19.26 8.29 24.05
N VAL A 80 20.25 8.03 24.91
CA VAL A 80 20.21 6.92 25.89
C VAL A 80 19.06 7.07 26.88
N ASP A 81 18.76 8.30 27.32
CA ASP A 81 17.67 8.59 28.28
C ASP A 81 16.30 8.77 27.61
N HIS A 82 16.17 8.45 26.32
CA HIS A 82 14.90 8.56 25.61
C HIS A 82 13.89 7.55 26.19
N PRO A 83 12.59 7.90 26.36
CA PRO A 83 11.55 6.98 26.86
C PRO A 83 11.38 5.66 26.07
N ARG A 84 12.03 5.55 24.92
CA ARG A 84 11.96 4.42 23.97
C ARG A 84 13.33 3.82 23.71
N ALA A 85 14.31 4.11 24.56
CA ALA A 85 15.71 3.68 24.43
C ALA A 85 15.83 2.15 24.30
N GLY A 86 15.05 1.40 25.09
CA GLY A 86 15.00 -0.07 25.04
C GLY A 86 14.11 -0.66 23.94
N GLU A 87 13.45 0.16 23.10
CA GLU A 87 12.63 -0.39 22.03
C GLU A 87 13.50 -0.94 20.89
N GLN A 88 13.04 -2.05 20.31
CA GLN A 88 13.70 -2.72 19.19
C GLN A 88 13.41 -2.07 17.85
N TYR A 89 14.45 -2.02 17.02
CA TYR A 89 14.45 -1.52 15.65
C TYR A 89 15.26 -2.49 14.78
N PHE A 90 14.78 -2.70 13.56
CA PHE A 90 15.64 -3.21 12.51
C PHE A 90 16.54 -2.08 12.02
N LYS A 91 17.85 -2.29 12.11
CA LYS A 91 18.86 -1.49 11.44
C LYS A 91 19.11 -2.13 10.08
N ILE A 92 18.66 -1.46 9.03
CA ILE A 92 18.86 -1.87 7.65
C ILE A 92 20.16 -1.23 7.18
N GLN A 93 21.20 -2.03 6.94
CA GLN A 93 22.42 -1.54 6.30
C GLN A 93 22.10 -1.25 4.85
N ILE A 94 22.47 -0.06 4.39
CA ILE A 94 22.23 0.40 3.02
C ILE A 94 23.54 0.85 2.39
N GLY A 95 23.62 0.73 1.06
CA GLY A 95 24.68 1.34 0.29
C GLY A 95 24.50 2.85 0.16
N PRO A 96 25.29 3.50 -0.72
CA PRO A 96 25.18 4.94 -0.95
C PRO A 96 23.77 5.34 -1.38
N LEU A 97 23.33 6.53 -0.98
CA LEU A 97 22.08 7.10 -1.48
C LEU A 97 22.24 7.47 -2.96
N GLU A 98 21.45 6.85 -3.81
CA GLU A 98 21.35 7.12 -5.23
C GLU A 98 20.18 8.08 -5.47
N LYS A 99 20.48 9.26 -6.03
CA LYS A 99 19.43 10.22 -6.41
C LYS A 99 18.74 9.74 -7.67
N LEU A 100 17.40 9.71 -7.66
CA LEU A 100 16.63 9.40 -8.86
C LEU A 100 16.82 10.50 -9.91
N PRO A 101 16.88 10.15 -11.21
CA PRO A 101 16.93 11.15 -12.29
C PRO A 101 15.73 12.11 -12.25
N ARG A 102 14.57 11.60 -11.84
CA ARG A 102 13.34 12.36 -11.60
C ARG A 102 12.78 11.96 -10.23
N SER A 103 12.43 12.95 -9.40
CA SER A 103 11.72 12.66 -8.15
C SER A 103 10.32 12.14 -8.45
N ILE A 104 9.81 11.25 -7.60
CA ILE A 104 8.47 10.68 -7.71
C ILE A 104 7.57 11.35 -6.65
N PRO A 105 6.80 12.41 -7.00
CA PRO A 105 5.98 13.15 -6.05
C PRO A 105 4.65 12.45 -5.74
N SER A 106 4.07 12.78 -4.59
CA SER A 106 2.68 12.48 -4.24
C SER A 106 1.82 13.66 -4.66
N LEU A 107 1.12 13.55 -5.79
CA LEU A 107 0.26 14.63 -6.30
C LEU A 107 -1.00 14.84 -5.46
N ARG A 108 -1.41 13.82 -4.70
CA ARG A 108 -2.52 13.90 -3.73
C ARG A 108 -2.02 13.55 -2.34
N TRP A 109 -2.59 14.19 -1.32
CA TRP A 109 -2.25 13.86 0.07
C TRP A 109 -2.62 12.42 0.38
N ARG A 110 -1.65 11.66 0.92
CA ARG A 110 -1.84 10.29 1.37
C ARG A 110 -1.00 10.01 2.60
N ARG A 111 -1.54 9.21 3.51
CA ARG A 111 -0.79 8.68 4.66
C ARG A 111 -0.01 7.45 4.22
N ILE A 112 1.29 7.62 4.04
CA ILE A 112 2.21 6.53 3.65
C ILE A 112 2.89 5.97 4.89
N THR A 113 2.94 4.64 4.99
CA THR A 113 3.73 3.91 5.99
C THR A 113 4.88 3.18 5.29
N PHE A 114 4.69 1.91 4.98
CA PHE A 114 5.60 1.04 4.24
C PHE A 114 4.78 0.28 3.20
N PHE A 115 5.27 0.18 1.97
CA PHE A 115 4.68 -0.69 0.96
C PHE A 115 5.74 -1.18 0.00
N TYR A 116 5.48 -2.33 -0.62
CA TYR A 116 6.39 -2.91 -1.61
C TYR A 116 6.05 -2.46 -3.01
N THR A 117 7.07 -2.38 -3.84
CA THR A 117 6.96 -2.16 -5.28
C THR A 117 8.12 -2.87 -5.98
N THR A 118 8.16 -2.83 -7.30
CA THR A 118 9.25 -3.40 -8.10
C THR A 118 10.19 -2.31 -8.61
N GLY A 119 11.41 -2.68 -8.95
CA GLY A 119 12.35 -1.78 -9.61
C GLY A 119 11.80 -1.22 -10.93
N GLU A 120 11.08 -2.04 -11.70
CA GLU A 120 10.40 -1.65 -12.93
C GLU A 120 9.39 -0.51 -12.69
N ARG A 121 8.47 -0.68 -11.72
CA ARG A 121 7.50 0.37 -11.36
C ARG A 121 8.18 1.62 -10.85
N LEU A 122 9.24 1.47 -10.03
CA LEU A 122 10.01 2.60 -9.53
C LEU A 122 10.67 3.42 -10.65
N LEU A 123 11.21 2.75 -11.66
CA LEU A 123 11.84 3.38 -12.81
C LEU A 123 10.83 4.07 -13.75
N ALA A 124 9.62 3.50 -13.89
CA ALA A 124 8.59 4.03 -14.77
C ALA A 124 7.69 5.10 -14.13
N ALA A 125 7.64 5.16 -12.80
CA ALA A 125 6.69 5.99 -12.06
C ALA A 125 6.90 7.50 -12.28
N THR A 126 5.79 8.19 -12.46
CA THR A 126 5.72 9.65 -12.54
C THR A 126 5.15 10.25 -11.25
N GLU A 127 4.37 9.48 -10.51
CA GLU A 127 3.88 9.82 -9.18
C GLU A 127 3.87 8.61 -8.23
N ILE A 128 3.71 8.86 -6.92
CA ILE A 128 3.69 7.82 -5.90
C ILE A 128 2.59 6.77 -6.15
N ASN A 129 1.47 7.15 -6.76
CA ASN A 129 0.38 6.22 -7.02
C ASN A 129 0.77 5.12 -8.02
N ASP A 130 1.68 5.40 -8.95
CA ASP A 130 2.20 4.42 -9.93
C ASP A 130 3.00 3.29 -9.24
N LEU A 131 3.59 3.60 -8.08
CA LEU A 131 4.37 2.65 -7.27
C LEU A 131 3.50 1.72 -6.47
N ILE A 132 2.30 2.17 -6.12
CA ILE A 132 1.35 1.37 -5.40
C ILE A 132 0.86 0.33 -6.39
N VAL A 133 1.16 -0.93 -6.09
CA VAL A 133 0.52 -2.04 -6.79
C VAL A 133 -0.96 -1.98 -6.41
N GLY A 134 -1.76 -1.27 -7.20
CA GLY A 134 -3.15 -1.63 -7.38
C GLY A 134 -3.14 -3.04 -7.93
N SER A 135 -3.88 -3.94 -7.31
CA SER A 135 -3.82 -5.35 -7.66
C SER A 135 -4.22 -5.52 -9.15
N GLU A 136 -3.39 -6.18 -9.96
CA GLU A 136 -3.77 -6.65 -11.31
C GLU A 136 -5.11 -7.38 -11.26
N GLU A 137 -5.35 -8.04 -10.12
CA GLU A 137 -6.56 -8.67 -9.67
C GLU A 137 -7.75 -7.72 -9.69
N ARG A 138 -7.61 -6.45 -9.29
CA ARG A 138 -8.69 -5.47 -9.38
C ARG A 138 -9.06 -5.17 -10.83
N GLU A 139 -8.08 -4.98 -11.72
CA GLU A 139 -8.36 -4.77 -13.15
C GLU A 139 -8.91 -6.03 -13.83
N LEU A 140 -8.40 -7.20 -13.44
CA LEU A 140 -8.86 -8.49 -13.94
C LEU A 140 -10.31 -8.77 -13.52
N LEU A 141 -10.62 -8.58 -12.24
CA LEU A 141 -11.98 -8.71 -11.73
C LEU A 141 -12.91 -7.67 -12.36
N TRP A 142 -12.48 -6.42 -12.51
CA TRP A 142 -13.26 -5.38 -13.19
C TRP A 142 -13.66 -5.79 -14.60
N THR A 143 -12.67 -6.23 -15.39
CA THR A 143 -12.87 -6.65 -16.78
C THR A 143 -13.82 -7.85 -16.83
N ALA A 144 -13.60 -8.84 -15.97
CA ALA A 144 -14.42 -10.04 -15.93
C ALA A 144 -15.87 -9.79 -15.47
N LEU A 145 -16.09 -8.90 -14.49
CA LEU A 145 -17.44 -8.47 -14.09
C LEU A 145 -18.18 -7.85 -15.27
N LYS A 146 -17.52 -7.00 -16.06
CA LYS A 146 -18.08 -6.42 -17.28
C LYS A 146 -18.41 -7.45 -18.34
N GLU A 147 -17.51 -8.40 -18.60
CA GLU A 147 -17.73 -9.49 -19.56
C GLU A 147 -18.92 -10.38 -19.17
N ARG A 148 -19.16 -10.54 -17.85
CA ARG A 148 -20.34 -11.24 -17.31
C ARG A 148 -21.62 -10.41 -17.31
N GLY A 149 -21.58 -9.17 -17.82
CA GLY A 149 -22.72 -8.26 -17.85
C GLY A 149 -23.10 -7.71 -16.48
N LEU A 150 -22.24 -7.86 -15.47
CA LEU A 150 -22.48 -7.31 -14.14
C LEU A 150 -22.15 -5.80 -14.14
N ARG A 151 -23.17 -4.99 -13.92
CA ARG A 151 -23.08 -3.52 -13.80
C ARG A 151 -22.46 -3.14 -12.46
N ALA A 152 -21.14 -3.21 -12.38
CA ALA A 152 -20.38 -2.78 -11.21
C ALA A 152 -19.92 -1.31 -11.36
N GLU A 153 -19.88 -0.59 -10.25
CA GLU A 153 -19.27 0.73 -10.13
C GLU A 153 -17.96 0.62 -9.36
N ARG A 154 -16.88 1.22 -9.88
CA ARG A 154 -15.55 1.17 -9.25
C ARG A 154 -15.38 2.25 -8.20
N ASN A 155 -14.63 1.93 -7.14
CA ASN A 155 -14.25 2.88 -6.09
C ASN A 155 -15.48 3.65 -5.56
N TYR A 156 -16.58 2.93 -5.33
CA TYR A 156 -17.85 3.53 -4.94
C TYR A 156 -17.75 4.16 -3.55
N GLU A 157 -18.09 5.45 -3.46
CA GLU A 157 -18.13 6.19 -2.19
C GLU A 157 -19.41 5.83 -1.44
N ALA A 158 -19.32 4.86 -0.54
CA ALA A 158 -20.46 4.33 0.21
C ALA A 158 -20.81 5.18 1.45
N GLY A 159 -20.02 6.22 1.74
CA GLY A 159 -20.23 7.15 2.84
C GLY A 159 -18.98 7.94 3.19
N LYS A 160 -19.03 8.74 4.27
CA LYS A 160 -17.91 9.60 4.68
C LYS A 160 -16.66 8.77 5.00
N ASN A 161 -15.64 8.88 4.15
CA ASN A 161 -14.36 8.16 4.23
C ASN A 161 -14.46 6.63 4.03
N VAL A 162 -15.51 6.13 3.38
CA VAL A 162 -15.63 4.70 3.02
C VAL A 162 -15.68 4.57 1.50
N VAL A 163 -14.68 3.88 0.94
CA VAL A 163 -14.62 3.53 -0.48
C VAL A 163 -14.64 2.01 -0.60
N VAL A 164 -15.53 1.50 -1.44
CA VAL A 164 -15.66 0.07 -1.77
C VAL A 164 -15.04 -0.17 -3.15
N ASP A 165 -14.31 -1.27 -3.34
CA ASP A 165 -13.62 -1.54 -4.61
C ASP A 165 -14.60 -1.65 -5.78
N PHE A 166 -15.69 -2.40 -5.58
CA PHE A 166 -16.82 -2.44 -6.51
C PHE A 166 -18.16 -2.40 -5.79
N ALA A 167 -19.12 -1.66 -6.33
CA ALA A 167 -20.52 -1.69 -5.90
C ALA A 167 -21.42 -2.22 -7.02
N LEU A 168 -22.28 -3.18 -6.70
CA LEU A 168 -23.30 -3.70 -7.61
C LEU A 168 -24.68 -3.34 -7.04
N LEU A 169 -25.38 -2.45 -7.73
CA LEU A 169 -26.73 -2.02 -7.35
C LEU A 169 -27.73 -3.13 -7.67
N CYS A 170 -28.30 -3.72 -6.64
CA CYS A 170 -29.26 -4.82 -6.72
C CYS A 170 -30.67 -4.34 -6.29
N GLN A 171 -31.70 -5.13 -6.56
CA GLN A 171 -33.08 -4.79 -6.22
C GLN A 171 -33.32 -4.65 -4.71
N LEU A 172 -32.67 -5.51 -3.91
CA LEU A 172 -32.79 -5.53 -2.46
C LEU A 172 -31.69 -4.70 -1.74
N GLY A 173 -30.90 -3.90 -2.46
CA GLY A 173 -29.84 -3.09 -1.86
C GLY A 173 -28.54 -3.08 -2.66
N THR A 174 -27.42 -2.76 -2.03
CA THR A 174 -26.12 -2.68 -2.71
C THR A 174 -25.17 -3.78 -2.24
N LEU A 175 -24.62 -4.53 -3.19
CA LEU A 175 -23.54 -5.48 -2.92
C LEU A 175 -22.20 -4.77 -3.07
N GLY A 176 -21.47 -4.63 -1.96
CA GLY A 176 -20.09 -4.16 -1.96
C GLY A 176 -19.11 -5.32 -2.09
N VAL A 177 -18.23 -5.28 -3.08
CA VAL A 177 -17.10 -6.20 -3.20
C VAL A 177 -15.85 -5.51 -2.68
N LEU A 178 -15.23 -6.14 -1.68
CA LEU A 178 -13.99 -5.67 -1.05
C LEU A 178 -12.86 -6.61 -1.45
N LEU A 179 -11.83 -6.10 -2.12
CA LEU A 179 -10.65 -6.85 -2.50
C LEU A 179 -9.61 -6.84 -1.37
N GLY A 180 -9.03 -8.01 -1.10
CA GLY A 180 -8.07 -8.23 -0.03
C GLY A 180 -8.74 -8.62 1.30
N GLN A 181 -8.08 -8.31 2.41
CA GLN A 181 -8.62 -8.55 3.75
C GLN A 181 -9.01 -7.19 4.39
N PRO A 182 -10.26 -6.75 4.30
CA PRO A 182 -10.73 -5.62 5.11
C PRO A 182 -10.73 -6.05 6.59
N ALA A 183 -10.20 -5.20 7.46
CA ALA A 183 -10.15 -5.46 8.91
C ALA A 183 -11.54 -5.65 9.55
N ALA A 184 -12.58 -5.09 8.92
CA ALA A 184 -14.00 -5.33 9.13
C ALA A 184 -14.78 -4.71 7.95
N PRO A 185 -15.99 -5.18 7.60
CA PRO A 185 -16.85 -4.48 6.65
C PRO A 185 -17.16 -3.06 7.19
N PRO A 186 -17.19 -2.03 6.32
CA PRO A 186 -17.39 -0.67 6.77
C PRO A 186 -18.77 -0.49 7.41
N LYS A 187 -18.79 0.13 8.59
CA LYS A 187 -20.04 0.51 9.27
C LYS A 187 -20.59 1.77 8.63
N LEU A 188 -21.49 1.60 7.66
CA LEU A 188 -22.19 2.72 7.04
C LEU A 188 -23.37 3.17 7.93
N LYS A 189 -23.58 4.48 8.00
CA LYS A 189 -24.67 5.10 8.77
C LYS A 189 -25.93 5.38 7.92
N GLU A 190 -25.85 5.18 6.61
CA GLU A 190 -26.91 5.57 5.67
C GLU A 190 -27.93 4.45 5.42
N PRO A 191 -29.20 4.79 5.10
CA PRO A 191 -30.29 3.83 5.00
C PRO A 191 -30.25 3.12 3.65
N GLY A 192 -29.63 1.95 3.62
CA GLY A 192 -29.69 0.99 2.51
C GLY A 192 -29.19 -0.38 2.99
N GLU A 193 -29.80 -1.47 2.52
CA GLU A 193 -29.34 -2.82 2.86
C GLU A 193 -28.03 -3.12 2.12
N TRP A 194 -26.91 -2.77 2.74
CA TRP A 194 -25.58 -3.11 2.25
C TRP A 194 -25.22 -4.54 2.63
N ARG A 195 -24.77 -5.32 1.65
CA ARG A 195 -24.09 -6.60 1.89
C ARG A 195 -22.69 -6.55 1.32
N TYR A 196 -21.77 -7.26 1.95
CA TYR A 196 -20.38 -7.26 1.54
C TYR A 196 -19.91 -8.67 1.21
N VAL A 197 -19.15 -8.78 0.12
CA VAL A 197 -18.36 -9.96 -0.21
C VAL A 197 -16.90 -9.55 -0.20
N THR A 198 -16.13 -10.22 0.65
CA THR A 198 -14.68 -10.06 0.68
C THR A 198 -14.05 -11.07 -0.26
N VAL A 199 -13.25 -10.60 -1.21
CA VAL A 199 -12.52 -11.41 -2.17
C VAL A 199 -11.04 -11.27 -1.89
N ALA A 200 -10.37 -12.36 -1.49
CA ALA A 200 -8.92 -12.35 -1.38
C ALA A 200 -8.30 -12.07 -2.76
N GLU A 201 -7.29 -11.21 -2.83
CA GLU A 201 -6.65 -10.87 -4.11
C GLU A 201 -6.08 -12.13 -4.79
N SER A 202 -5.46 -13.04 -4.04
CA SER A 202 -4.96 -14.32 -4.57
C SER A 202 -6.05 -15.15 -5.26
N ALA A 203 -7.27 -15.17 -4.73
CA ALA A 203 -8.37 -15.93 -5.31
C ALA A 203 -8.76 -15.45 -6.72
N VAL A 204 -8.54 -14.16 -7.04
CA VAL A 204 -8.79 -13.61 -8.37
C VAL A 204 -7.79 -14.15 -9.40
N LYS A 205 -6.56 -14.46 -8.99
CA LYS A 205 -5.56 -15.10 -9.86
C LYS A 205 -5.76 -16.61 -9.92
N ASP A 206 -6.03 -17.23 -8.78
CA ASP A 206 -6.05 -18.69 -8.64
C ASP A 206 -7.32 -19.32 -9.25
N ASP A 207 -8.50 -18.69 -9.07
CA ASP A 207 -9.77 -19.18 -9.61
C ASP A 207 -10.79 -18.03 -9.81
N LEU A 208 -10.52 -17.18 -10.80
CA LEU A 208 -11.44 -16.11 -11.21
C LEU A 208 -12.88 -16.63 -11.49
N PRO A 209 -13.08 -17.78 -12.17
CA PRO A 209 -14.42 -18.34 -12.34
C PRO A 209 -15.16 -18.62 -11.03
N ALA A 210 -14.49 -19.11 -9.97
CA ALA A 210 -15.11 -19.28 -8.66
C ALA A 210 -15.51 -17.95 -8.03
N VAL A 211 -14.62 -16.96 -8.06
CA VAL A 211 -14.89 -15.61 -7.55
C VAL A 211 -16.14 -15.03 -8.23
N LEU A 212 -16.23 -15.13 -9.57
CA LEU A 212 -17.39 -14.65 -10.32
C LEU A 212 -18.67 -15.40 -9.94
N ARG A 213 -18.62 -16.74 -9.78
CA ARG A 213 -19.79 -17.53 -9.34
C ARG A 213 -20.30 -17.09 -7.97
N ASP A 214 -19.40 -16.77 -7.05
CA ASP A 214 -19.79 -16.32 -5.71
C ASP A 214 -20.40 -14.92 -5.73
N ILE A 215 -19.84 -14.00 -6.52
CA ILE A 215 -20.41 -12.65 -6.73
C ILE A 215 -21.79 -12.77 -7.41
N GLU A 216 -21.92 -13.56 -8.48
CA GLU A 216 -23.19 -13.81 -9.17
C GLU A 216 -24.24 -14.41 -8.22
N ARG A 217 -23.84 -15.36 -7.36
CA ARG A 217 -24.73 -15.95 -6.35
C ARG A 217 -25.20 -14.88 -5.36
N ALA A 218 -24.31 -14.02 -4.88
CA ALA A 218 -24.65 -12.93 -3.96
C ALA A 218 -25.60 -11.92 -4.62
N VAL A 219 -25.36 -11.54 -5.88
CA VAL A 219 -26.25 -10.66 -6.65
C VAL A 219 -27.64 -11.29 -6.79
N ARG A 220 -27.75 -12.59 -7.10
CA ARG A 220 -29.04 -13.29 -7.19
C ARG A 220 -29.78 -13.30 -5.85
N GLN A 221 -29.07 -13.52 -4.74
CA GLN A 221 -29.65 -13.46 -3.39
C GLN A 221 -30.14 -12.05 -3.00
N MET A 222 -29.66 -11.01 -3.70
CA MET A 222 -30.10 -9.63 -3.54
C MET A 222 -31.15 -9.19 -4.57
N GLY A 223 -31.84 -10.14 -5.19
CA GLY A 223 -32.90 -9.87 -6.17
C GLY A 223 -32.39 -9.54 -7.58
N GLY A 224 -31.09 -9.76 -7.85
CA GLY A 224 -30.48 -9.42 -9.14
C GLY A 224 -30.23 -7.93 -9.30
N GLN A 225 -29.58 -7.54 -10.40
CA GLN A 225 -29.32 -6.13 -10.71
C GLN A 225 -30.61 -5.44 -11.17
N GLY A 226 -30.88 -4.25 -10.62
CA GLY A 226 -32.04 -3.46 -11.01
C GLY A 226 -31.91 -2.98 -12.46
N ALA A 227 -33.01 -3.09 -13.23
CA ALA A 227 -33.13 -2.32 -14.46
C ALA A 227 -33.33 -0.86 -14.07
N LYS A 228 -32.35 -0.01 -14.40
CA LYS A 228 -32.57 1.44 -14.43
C LYS A 228 -33.11 1.79 -15.81
#